data_AF-V5H1A1-F1
#
_entry.id   AF-V5H1A1-F1
#
_cell.length_a   1.000
_cell.length_b   1.000
_cell.length_c   1.000
_cell.angle_alpha   90.00
_cell.angle_beta   90.00
_cell.angle_gamma   90.00
#
_symmetry.space_group_name_H-M   'P 1'
#
loop_
_entity.id
_entity.type
_entity.pdbx_description
1 polymer ?
#
loop_
_entity_poly.entity_id
_entity_poly.type
_entity_poly.pdbx_seq_one_letter_code
_entity_poly.pdbx_strand_id
1 'polypeptide(L)'
;MSVCLESSRPRDGLKLPLNRSISEPGPQTPTTHLSLSPPKRFKLETASVSLPTSPCAESANLQRTWVLNNVKTMDDDALKAKMEDRRPGPKSYILLDCRPFMSYNMNHISGAINVNCSDRFNRRRLQQGKATLADLATTREGKEVLKKRSFREVIIYDDSTSDKERITIGHPLLLVLTSLVDDHKEPSLLIGESAFTFCLRPPDLSP
;
A
#
# COMPACT_ATOMS: atom_id res chain seq x y z
N MET A 1 44.09 -15.76 -25.30
CA MET A 1 43.33 -15.70 -24.04
C MET A 1 42.25 -16.77 -24.12
N SER A 2 42.32 -17.79 -23.26
CA SER A 2 41.39 -18.93 -23.25
C SER A 2 39.99 -18.50 -22.82
N VAL A 3 38.98 -18.98 -23.53
CA VAL A 3 37.59 -18.99 -23.08
C VAL A 3 37.26 -20.43 -22.67
N CYS A 4 37.09 -20.66 -21.37
CA CYS A 4 36.56 -21.93 -20.88
C CYS A 4 35.04 -21.92 -21.05
N LEU A 5 34.50 -22.95 -21.71
CA LEU A 5 33.09 -23.31 -21.70
C LEU A 5 32.76 -23.96 -20.34
N GLU A 6 31.81 -23.41 -19.59
CA GLU A 6 31.25 -24.09 -18.42
C GLU A 6 29.88 -24.69 -18.78
N SER A 7 29.81 -26.01 -18.60
CA SER A 7 28.69 -26.91 -18.90
C SER A 7 27.50 -26.71 -17.97
N SER A 8 26.31 -26.59 -18.56
CA SER A 8 25.01 -26.69 -17.90
C SER A 8 24.79 -28.12 -17.36
N ARG A 9 24.89 -28.29 -16.04
CA ARG A 9 24.47 -29.53 -15.35
C ARG A 9 22.98 -29.45 -14.98
N PRO A 10 22.13 -30.40 -15.41
CA PRO A 10 20.78 -30.53 -14.89
C PRO A 10 20.81 -31.14 -13.48
N ARG A 11 20.10 -30.54 -12.53
CA ARG A 11 19.95 -31.09 -11.17
C ARG A 11 18.83 -32.13 -11.16
N ASP A 12 19.22 -33.39 -11.11
CA ASP A 12 18.35 -34.53 -10.82
C ASP A 12 17.76 -34.48 -9.41
N GLY A 13 16.48 -34.86 -9.29
CA GLY A 13 15.99 -35.69 -8.20
C GLY A 13 15.62 -35.02 -6.88
N LEU A 14 14.44 -34.38 -6.81
CA LEU A 14 13.61 -34.41 -5.60
C LEU A 14 12.32 -35.21 -5.89
N LYS A 15 12.39 -36.54 -5.72
CA LYS A 15 11.19 -37.38 -5.60
C LYS A 15 10.72 -37.30 -4.16
N LEU A 16 9.59 -36.63 -3.93
CA LEU A 16 8.88 -36.71 -2.65
C LEU A 16 8.03 -38.00 -2.65
N PRO A 17 8.27 -38.95 -1.73
CA PRO A 17 7.39 -40.11 -1.60
C PRO A 17 6.07 -39.65 -0.95
N LEU A 18 5.05 -39.38 -1.78
CA LEU A 18 3.67 -39.35 -1.31
C LEU A 18 3.22 -40.78 -1.11
N ASN A 19 3.19 -41.22 0.15
CA ASN A 19 2.63 -42.52 0.50
C ASN A 19 1.77 -42.41 1.76
N ARG A 20 0.58 -43.02 1.66
CA ARG A 20 -0.47 -43.26 2.67
C ARG A 20 -1.48 -42.10 2.76
N SER A 21 -2.78 -42.28 2.50
CA SER A 21 -3.61 -43.47 2.69
C SER A 21 -4.75 -43.56 1.68
N ILE A 22 -4.83 -44.75 1.09
CA ILE A 22 -5.96 -45.38 0.40
C ILE A 22 -7.18 -45.52 1.31
N SER A 23 -8.36 -45.20 0.80
CA SER A 23 -9.61 -45.87 1.18
C SER A 23 -10.55 -45.89 -0.02
N GLU A 24 -10.75 -47.09 -0.55
CA GLU A 24 -11.74 -47.40 -1.59
C GLU A 24 -13.05 -47.84 -0.88
N PRO A 25 -14.24 -47.49 -1.40
CA PRO A 25 -15.51 -47.92 -0.79
C PRO A 25 -15.85 -49.36 -1.18
N GLY A 26 -16.02 -50.23 -0.18
CA GLY A 26 -16.56 -51.58 -0.40
C GLY A 26 -18.08 -51.58 -0.59
N PRO A 27 -18.64 -52.50 -1.41
CA PRO A 27 -20.08 -52.61 -1.65
C PRO A 27 -20.83 -53.33 -0.51
N GLN A 28 -22.13 -53.04 -0.45
CA GLN A 28 -23.08 -53.36 0.63
C GLN A 28 -23.75 -54.73 0.41
N THR A 29 -23.94 -55.52 1.49
CA THR A 29 -25.17 -56.32 1.70
C THR A 29 -25.44 -56.54 3.20
N PRO A 30 -26.70 -56.58 3.66
CA PRO A 30 -27.07 -56.57 5.08
C PRO A 30 -27.61 -57.91 5.59
N THR A 31 -27.48 -58.21 6.89
CA THR A 31 -28.50 -58.97 7.65
C THR A 31 -28.30 -58.89 9.17
N THR A 32 -29.33 -58.35 9.86
CA THR A 32 -29.92 -58.76 11.18
C THR A 32 -28.99 -58.98 12.38
N HIS A 33 -29.19 -58.39 13.57
CA HIS A 33 -30.40 -58.51 14.40
C HIS A 33 -30.35 -57.57 15.65
N LEU A 34 -31.50 -56.97 15.97
CA LEU A 34 -32.07 -56.53 17.26
C LEU A 34 -31.32 -55.61 18.28
N SER A 35 -31.91 -54.40 18.40
CA SER A 35 -32.49 -53.78 19.61
C SER A 35 -31.60 -53.36 20.79
N LEU A 36 -31.29 -52.06 20.86
CA LEU A 36 -31.45 -51.24 22.06
C LEU A 36 -31.69 -49.77 21.65
N SER A 37 -32.85 -49.21 21.98
CA SER A 37 -33.07 -47.75 21.95
C SER A 37 -32.26 -47.09 23.08
N PRO A 38 -31.61 -45.93 22.86
CA PRO A 38 -32.22 -44.66 23.26
C PRO A 38 -31.75 -43.47 22.37
N PRO A 39 -32.00 -42.21 22.78
CA PRO A 39 -33.23 -41.45 22.70
C PRO A 39 -33.22 -40.47 21.49
N LYS A 40 -34.32 -39.72 21.37
CA LYS A 40 -34.62 -38.68 20.38
C LYS A 40 -33.38 -37.94 19.85
N ARG A 41 -33.14 -38.09 18.54
CA ARG A 41 -32.20 -37.31 17.73
C ARG A 41 -32.43 -35.83 18.03
N PHE A 42 -31.49 -35.18 18.72
CA PHE A 42 -31.39 -33.73 18.73
C PHE A 42 -31.15 -33.32 17.28
N LYS A 43 -32.21 -32.86 16.62
CA LYS A 43 -32.11 -32.12 15.37
C LYS A 43 -31.52 -30.77 15.78
N LEU A 44 -30.19 -30.68 15.75
CA LEU A 44 -29.51 -29.40 15.81
C LEU A 44 -29.84 -28.72 14.49
N GLU A 45 -30.93 -27.96 14.49
CA GLU A 45 -31.03 -26.84 13.57
C GLU A 45 -29.89 -25.92 13.97
N THR A 46 -28.75 -26.09 13.29
CA THR A 46 -27.68 -25.11 13.31
C THR A 46 -28.26 -23.87 12.64
N ALA A 47 -29.01 -23.09 13.41
CA ALA A 47 -29.06 -21.68 13.23
C ALA A 47 -27.60 -21.26 13.27
N SER A 48 -27.01 -21.05 12.10
CA SER A 48 -25.75 -20.34 11.96
C SER A 48 -26.02 -18.93 12.44
N VAL A 49 -26.03 -18.75 13.76
CA VAL A 49 -25.89 -17.44 14.38
C VAL A 49 -24.48 -17.03 14.02
N SER A 50 -24.37 -16.31 12.91
CA SER A 50 -23.15 -15.65 12.50
C SER A 50 -22.63 -14.89 13.72
N LEU A 51 -21.38 -15.19 14.11
CA LEU A 51 -20.69 -14.38 15.10
C LEU A 51 -20.84 -12.90 14.70
N PRO A 52 -21.10 -12.00 15.65
CA PRO A 52 -21.18 -10.57 15.33
C PRO A 52 -19.95 -10.17 14.54
N THR A 53 -20.13 -9.38 13.49
CA THR A 53 -19.03 -8.85 12.67
C THR A 53 -17.95 -8.32 13.59
N SER A 54 -16.76 -8.93 13.52
CA SER A 54 -15.58 -8.57 14.31
C SER A 54 -15.42 -7.04 14.43
N PRO A 55 -15.07 -6.49 15.61
CA PRO A 55 -14.97 -5.04 15.86
C PRO A 55 -13.85 -4.34 15.05
N CYS A 56 -13.14 -5.08 14.20
CA CYS A 56 -12.03 -4.62 13.38
C CYS A 56 -12.42 -3.53 12.35
N ALA A 57 -13.69 -3.49 11.92
CA ALA A 57 -14.15 -2.45 10.99
C ALA A 57 -14.28 -1.07 11.67
N GLU A 58 -14.66 -1.06 12.95
CA GLU A 58 -14.81 0.17 13.73
C GLU A 58 -13.43 0.77 14.05
N SER A 59 -12.47 -0.06 14.47
CA SER A 59 -11.10 0.37 14.74
C SER A 59 -10.40 0.93 13.49
N ALA A 60 -10.60 0.33 12.33
CA ALA A 60 -10.03 0.83 11.07
C ALA A 60 -10.62 2.19 10.64
N ASN A 61 -11.92 2.41 10.89
CA ASN A 61 -12.54 3.71 10.65
C ASN A 61 -12.02 4.78 11.62
N LEU A 62 -11.89 4.46 12.91
CA LEU A 62 -11.32 5.37 13.90
C LEU A 62 -9.88 5.78 13.55
N GLN A 63 -9.05 4.80 13.17
CA GLN A 63 -7.68 5.07 12.72
C GLN A 63 -7.68 5.98 11.49
N ARG A 64 -8.52 5.71 10.49
CA ARG A 64 -8.64 6.53 9.28
C ARG A 64 -9.03 7.97 9.63
N THR A 65 -10.03 8.17 10.49
CA THR A 65 -10.43 9.50 10.95
C THR A 65 -9.30 10.22 11.68
N TRP A 66 -8.60 9.53 12.59
CA TRP A 66 -7.47 10.11 13.30
C TRP A 66 -6.35 10.55 12.36
N VAL A 67 -6.00 9.73 11.35
CA VAL A 67 -5.01 10.08 10.34
C VAL A 67 -5.45 11.33 9.57
N LEU A 68 -6.67 11.35 9.04
CA LEU A 68 -7.17 12.48 8.23
C LEU A 68 -7.28 13.81 9.01
N ASN A 69 -7.49 13.74 10.33
CA ASN A 69 -7.45 14.92 11.20
C ASN A 69 -6.04 15.52 11.32
N ASN A 70 -4.99 14.71 11.16
CA ASN A 70 -3.59 15.15 11.16
C ASN A 70 -3.09 15.56 9.76
N VAL A 71 -3.93 15.46 8.73
CA VAL A 71 -3.61 15.82 7.35
C VAL A 71 -4.17 17.20 7.04
N LYS A 72 -3.29 18.11 6.61
CA LYS A 72 -3.66 19.42 6.09
C LYS A 72 -3.99 19.32 4.61
N THR A 73 -4.68 20.32 4.07
CA THR A 73 -4.85 20.51 2.63
C THR A 73 -4.06 21.74 2.19
N MET A 74 -3.61 21.73 0.94
CA MET A 74 -2.89 22.83 0.30
C MET A 74 -3.43 22.99 -1.11
N ASP A 75 -3.61 24.21 -1.57
CA ASP A 75 -3.99 24.49 -2.96
C ASP A 75 -2.77 24.76 -3.86
N ASP A 76 -3.02 24.86 -5.16
CA ASP A 76 -1.99 25.06 -6.18
C ASP A 76 -1.24 26.39 -5.98
N ASP A 77 -1.92 27.47 -5.58
CA ASP A 77 -1.32 28.79 -5.37
C ASP A 77 -0.39 28.80 -4.13
N ALA A 78 -0.80 28.14 -3.05
CA ALA A 78 0.00 27.98 -1.85
C ALA A 78 1.27 27.17 -2.14
N LEU A 79 1.17 26.08 -2.92
CA LEU A 79 2.35 25.34 -3.37
C LEU A 79 3.27 26.23 -4.21
N LYS A 80 2.70 27.13 -5.02
CA LYS A 80 3.45 27.96 -5.98
C LYS A 80 4.31 28.95 -5.24
N ALA A 81 3.69 29.66 -4.31
CA ALA A 81 4.40 30.57 -3.41
C ALA A 81 5.53 29.84 -2.66
N LYS A 82 5.31 28.59 -2.24
CA LYS A 82 6.30 27.77 -1.52
C LYS A 82 7.44 27.25 -2.40
N MET A 83 7.23 27.14 -3.71
CA MET A 83 8.27 26.78 -4.68
C MET A 83 9.06 27.99 -5.15
N GLU A 84 8.42 29.16 -5.22
CA GLU A 84 9.04 30.45 -5.58
C GLU A 84 9.82 31.08 -4.41
N ASP A 85 9.62 30.59 -3.18
CA ASP A 85 10.41 30.97 -2.00
C ASP A 85 11.89 30.56 -2.18
N ARG A 86 12.72 31.54 -2.55
CA ARG A 86 14.16 31.39 -2.78
C ARG A 86 15.01 31.66 -1.55
N ARG A 87 14.43 31.61 -0.34
CA ARG A 87 15.21 31.76 0.89
C ARG A 87 16.40 30.79 0.90
N PRO A 88 17.64 31.28 1.13
CA PRO A 88 18.82 30.41 1.16
C PRO A 88 18.68 29.36 2.26
N GLY A 89 18.87 28.09 1.90
CA GLY A 89 18.81 26.97 2.83
C GLY A 89 18.12 25.73 2.25
N PRO A 90 18.16 24.60 2.96
CA PRO A 90 17.41 23.42 2.58
C PRO A 90 15.90 23.71 2.64
N LYS A 91 15.15 23.20 1.65
CA LYS A 91 13.69 23.27 1.66
C LYS A 91 13.15 22.62 2.93
N SER A 92 12.17 23.27 3.56
CA SER A 92 11.52 22.77 4.78
C SER A 92 10.57 21.58 4.54
N TYR A 93 10.34 21.23 3.27
CA TYR A 93 9.37 20.24 2.83
C TYR A 93 9.92 19.33 1.73
N ILE A 94 9.28 18.19 1.57
CA ILE A 94 9.45 17.31 0.40
C ILE A 94 8.12 17.15 -0.34
N LEU A 95 8.19 16.81 -1.62
CA LEU A 95 7.04 16.51 -2.47
C LEU A 95 6.99 15.00 -2.75
N LEU A 96 5.83 14.38 -2.53
CA LEU A 96 5.57 12.98 -2.88
C LEU A 96 4.54 12.91 -4.01
N ASP A 97 4.93 12.26 -5.10
CA ASP A 97 4.04 11.91 -6.20
C ASP A 97 3.57 10.46 -5.98
N CYS A 98 2.28 10.29 -5.69
CA CYS A 98 1.66 8.99 -5.47
C CYS A 98 0.96 8.42 -6.72
N ARG A 99 1.15 9.03 -7.89
CA ARG A 99 0.58 8.56 -9.15
C ARG A 99 1.32 7.33 -9.67
N PRO A 100 0.69 6.56 -10.59
CA PRO A 100 1.36 5.47 -11.27
C PRO A 100 2.66 5.94 -11.95
N PHE A 101 3.64 5.04 -12.02
CA PHE A 101 4.96 5.32 -12.62
C PHE A 101 4.87 5.96 -14.01
N MET A 102 3.93 5.51 -14.85
CA MET A 102 3.73 6.08 -16.18
C MET A 102 3.29 7.55 -16.12
N SER A 103 2.34 7.90 -15.24
CA SER A 103 1.88 9.30 -15.05
C SER A 103 3.03 10.19 -14.57
N TYR A 104 3.82 9.72 -13.60
CA TYR A 104 4.98 10.46 -13.10
C TYR A 104 6.04 10.72 -14.19
N ASN A 105 6.33 9.74 -15.04
CA ASN A 105 7.33 9.92 -16.11
C ASN A 105 6.82 10.78 -17.27
N MET A 106 5.50 10.84 -17.50
CA MET A 106 4.92 11.75 -18.49
C MET A 106 5.10 13.21 -18.09
N ASN A 107 4.86 13.52 -16.82
CA ASN A 107 5.13 14.82 -16.20
C ASN A 107 5.05 14.66 -14.69
N HIS A 108 5.71 15.53 -13.93
CA HIS A 108 5.56 15.63 -12.48
C HIS A 108 6.07 16.96 -11.97
N ILE A 109 5.62 17.35 -10.77
CA ILE A 109 6.09 18.58 -10.12
C ILE A 109 7.58 18.44 -9.84
N SER A 110 8.36 19.44 -10.25
CA SER A 110 9.82 19.42 -10.15
C SER A 110 10.29 19.13 -8.71
N GLY A 111 11.15 18.12 -8.57
CA GLY A 111 11.69 17.67 -7.30
C GLY A 111 10.78 16.73 -6.49
N ALA A 112 9.63 16.31 -7.04
CA ALA A 112 8.80 15.29 -6.41
C ALA A 112 9.48 13.92 -6.40
N ILE A 113 9.25 13.15 -5.34
CA ILE A 113 9.69 11.77 -5.18
C ILE A 113 8.51 10.87 -5.47
N ASN A 114 8.61 10.05 -6.52
CA ASN A 114 7.56 9.08 -6.82
C ASN A 114 7.61 7.89 -5.86
N VAL A 115 6.45 7.56 -5.29
CA VAL A 115 6.27 6.43 -4.37
C VAL A 115 5.21 5.47 -4.93
N ASN A 116 5.58 4.20 -5.12
CA ASN A 116 4.66 3.20 -5.63
C ASN A 116 3.80 2.61 -4.51
N CYS A 117 2.70 3.30 -4.17
CA CYS A 117 1.73 2.86 -3.17
C CYS A 117 0.55 2.05 -3.73
N SER A 118 0.34 2.05 -5.05
CA SER A 118 -0.77 1.36 -5.71
C SER A 118 -0.56 -0.14 -5.84
N ASP A 119 0.70 -0.60 -5.82
CA ASP A 119 1.03 -2.03 -5.89
C ASP A 119 0.58 -2.80 -4.63
N ARG A 120 -0.11 -3.93 -4.86
CA ARG A 120 -0.68 -4.77 -3.79
C ARG A 120 0.40 -5.33 -2.85
N PHE A 121 1.58 -5.66 -3.37
CA PHE A 121 2.66 -6.22 -2.59
C PHE A 121 3.30 -5.16 -1.69
N ASN A 122 3.56 -3.96 -2.22
CA ASN A 122 4.04 -2.82 -1.43
C ASN A 122 3.07 -2.45 -0.31
N ARG A 123 1.77 -2.36 -0.63
CA ARG A 123 0.69 -2.12 0.33
C ARG A 123 0.71 -3.12 1.48
N ARG A 124 0.78 -4.42 1.19
CA ARG A 124 0.83 -5.47 2.22
C ARG A 124 2.07 -5.36 3.10
N ARG A 125 3.24 -5.08 2.51
CA ARG A 125 4.49 -4.95 3.27
C ARG A 125 4.49 -3.72 4.19
N LEU A 126 3.99 -2.59 3.70
CA LEU A 126 3.90 -1.35 4.49
C LEU A 126 2.93 -1.52 5.66
N GLN A 127 1.75 -2.10 5.44
CA GLN A 127 0.78 -2.42 6.50
C GLN A 127 1.33 -3.38 7.56
N GLN A 128 2.23 -4.28 7.18
CA GLN A 128 2.87 -5.23 8.10
C GLN A 128 4.13 -4.67 8.77
N GLY A 129 4.53 -3.43 8.48
CA GLY A 129 5.78 -2.85 8.97
C GLY A 129 7.05 -3.50 8.39
N LYS A 130 6.93 -4.23 7.26
CA LYS A 130 8.04 -4.93 6.57
C LYS A 130 8.65 -4.12 5.42
N ALA A 131 8.18 -2.89 5.25
CA ALA A 131 8.68 -1.90 4.32
C ALA A 131 8.44 -0.52 4.92
N THR A 132 9.30 0.42 4.56
CA THR A 132 9.15 1.84 4.88
C THR A 132 8.75 2.62 3.63
N LEU A 133 8.34 3.88 3.77
CA LEU A 133 8.14 4.76 2.59
C LEU A 133 9.38 4.86 1.69
N ALA A 134 10.57 4.79 2.27
CA ALA A 134 11.82 4.78 1.51
C ALA A 134 11.97 3.54 0.62
N ASP A 135 11.33 2.42 0.96
CA ASP A 135 11.34 1.20 0.13
C ASP A 135 10.32 1.25 -1.01
N LEU A 136 9.34 2.16 -0.92
CA LEU A 136 8.35 2.40 -1.97
C LEU A 136 8.82 3.45 -2.98
N ALA A 137 9.86 4.22 -2.67
CA ALA A 137 10.43 5.20 -3.57
C ALA A 137 11.01 4.53 -4.83
N THR A 138 10.68 5.09 -5.99
CA THR A 138 11.08 4.52 -7.28
C THR A 138 12.49 4.95 -7.72
N THR A 139 13.01 6.04 -7.15
CA THR A 139 14.36 6.55 -7.41
C THR A 139 15.29 6.34 -6.21
N ARG A 140 16.61 6.20 -6.50
CA ARG A 140 17.62 6.03 -5.45
C ARG A 140 17.76 7.28 -4.60
N GLU A 141 17.72 8.44 -5.23
CA GLU A 141 17.86 9.75 -4.59
C GLU A 141 16.68 9.99 -3.64
N GLY A 142 15.45 9.70 -4.11
CA GLY A 142 14.25 9.80 -3.28
C GLY A 142 14.28 8.84 -2.09
N LYS A 143 14.76 7.61 -2.29
CA LYS A 143 14.97 6.64 -1.21
C LYS A 143 15.92 7.18 -0.14
N GLU A 144 17.04 7.78 -0.53
CA GLU A 144 18.00 8.34 0.43
C GLU A 144 17.45 9.55 1.19
N VAL A 145 16.66 10.42 0.53
CA VAL A 145 15.97 11.54 1.20
C VAL A 145 14.98 11.02 2.25
N LEU A 146 14.19 10.01 1.92
CA LEU A 146 13.21 9.41 2.83
C LEU A 146 13.88 8.69 4.02
N LYS A 147 15.02 8.03 3.80
CA LYS A 147 15.81 7.41 4.88
C LYS A 147 16.41 8.43 5.85
N LYS A 148 16.87 9.58 5.34
CA LYS A 148 17.44 10.64 6.18
C LYS A 148 16.42 11.23 7.16
N ARG A 149 15.12 11.15 6.83
CA ARG A 149 14.00 11.63 7.67
C ARG A 149 14.14 13.09 8.14
N SER A 150 14.98 13.90 7.48
CA SER A 150 15.35 15.27 7.85
C SER A 150 14.34 16.34 7.39
N PHE A 151 13.09 15.95 7.23
CA PHE A 151 11.97 16.80 6.81
C PHE A 151 10.85 16.68 7.83
N ARG A 152 10.07 17.73 8.02
CA ARG A 152 8.87 17.68 8.87
C ARG A 152 7.61 17.70 8.03
N GLU A 153 7.56 18.63 7.08
CA GLU A 153 6.44 18.81 6.17
C GLU A 153 6.58 17.92 4.93
N VAL A 154 5.47 17.28 4.54
CA VAL A 154 5.41 16.40 3.37
C VAL A 154 4.18 16.77 2.56
N ILE A 155 4.39 17.24 1.33
CA ILE A 155 3.31 17.60 0.41
C ILE A 155 3.05 16.40 -0.50
N ILE A 156 1.81 15.96 -0.61
CA ILE A 156 1.43 14.72 -1.29
C ILE A 156 0.39 15.06 -2.36
N TYR A 157 0.49 14.45 -3.53
CA TYR A 157 -0.53 14.58 -4.57
C TYR A 157 -0.70 13.28 -5.35
N ASP A 158 -1.89 13.11 -5.92
CA ASP A 158 -2.21 12.05 -6.88
C ASP A 158 -3.02 12.61 -8.07
N ASP A 159 -3.60 11.74 -8.89
CA ASP A 159 -4.34 12.13 -10.10
C ASP A 159 -5.78 12.64 -9.83
N SER A 160 -6.39 12.29 -8.70
CA SER A 160 -7.86 12.34 -8.58
C SER A 160 -8.42 12.70 -7.20
N THR A 161 -7.57 12.80 -6.19
CA THR A 161 -7.98 13.14 -4.83
C THR A 161 -8.13 14.65 -4.72
N SER A 162 -9.37 15.10 -4.90
CA SER A 162 -9.78 16.50 -4.75
C SER A 162 -10.27 16.85 -3.34
N ASP A 163 -10.33 15.87 -2.45
CA ASP A 163 -10.91 16.02 -1.11
C ASP A 163 -10.34 14.93 -0.20
N LYS A 164 -9.77 15.33 0.95
CA LYS A 164 -9.15 14.38 1.89
C LYS A 164 -10.19 13.47 2.55
N GLU A 165 -11.43 13.93 2.71
CA GLU A 165 -12.52 13.16 3.28
C GLU A 165 -12.88 11.94 2.40
N ARG A 166 -12.61 12.00 1.08
CA ARG A 166 -12.86 10.90 0.12
C ARG A 166 -11.87 9.73 0.23
N ILE A 167 -10.76 9.87 0.98
CA ILE A 167 -9.69 8.85 1.07
C ILE A 167 -10.15 7.64 1.89
N THR A 168 -10.68 6.62 1.23
CA THR A 168 -11.22 5.42 1.89
C THR A 168 -10.16 4.54 2.60
N ILE A 169 -10.60 3.60 3.44
CA ILE A 169 -9.72 2.60 4.09
C ILE A 169 -8.93 1.77 3.05
N GLY A 170 -9.53 1.56 1.87
CA GLY A 170 -8.89 0.87 0.76
C GLY A 170 -7.96 1.74 -0.09
N HIS A 171 -7.96 3.06 0.13
CA HIS A 171 -7.26 4.01 -0.72
C HIS A 171 -5.74 3.91 -0.52
N PRO A 172 -4.93 3.85 -1.60
CA PRO A 172 -3.47 3.76 -1.50
C PRO A 172 -2.84 4.89 -0.67
N LEU A 173 -3.35 6.12 -0.82
CA LEU A 173 -2.88 7.28 -0.06
C LEU A 173 -3.01 7.11 1.45
N LEU A 174 -4.05 6.42 1.94
CA LEU A 174 -4.22 6.27 3.39
C LEU A 174 -3.00 5.63 4.03
N LEU A 175 -2.35 4.67 3.36
CA LEU A 175 -1.17 4.00 3.88
C LEU A 175 0.04 4.92 3.99
N VAL A 176 0.20 5.79 2.99
CA VAL A 176 1.26 6.79 2.99
C VAL A 176 1.03 7.78 4.11
N LEU A 177 -0.21 8.28 4.24
CA LEU A 177 -0.60 9.22 5.29
C LEU A 177 -0.41 8.61 6.69
N THR A 178 -0.88 7.38 6.91
CA THR A 178 -0.66 6.65 8.17
C THR A 178 0.82 6.56 8.51
N SER A 179 1.65 6.10 7.57
CA SER A 179 3.10 5.96 7.81
C SER A 179 3.77 7.30 8.15
N LEU A 180 3.31 8.41 7.55
CA LEU A 180 3.84 9.74 7.82
C LEU A 180 3.41 10.28 9.19
N VAL A 181 2.12 10.13 9.52
CA VAL A 181 1.59 10.58 10.82
C VAL A 181 2.21 9.77 11.96
N ASP A 182 2.38 8.46 11.80
CA ASP A 182 3.05 7.59 12.77
C ASP A 182 4.53 7.98 12.95
N ASP A 183 5.19 8.46 11.90
CA ASP A 183 6.56 9.00 11.94
C ASP A 183 6.62 10.48 12.41
N HIS A 184 5.53 11.02 12.98
CA HIS A 184 5.38 12.41 13.45
C HIS A 184 5.71 13.47 12.38
N LYS A 185 5.36 13.18 11.12
CA LYS A 185 5.45 14.15 10.01
C LYS A 185 4.15 14.94 9.90
N GLU A 186 4.24 16.05 9.17
CA GLU A 186 3.12 16.96 8.88
C GLU A 186 2.70 16.81 7.41
N PRO A 187 1.86 15.81 7.07
CA PRO A 187 1.38 15.64 5.70
C PRO A 187 0.39 16.74 5.31
N SER A 188 0.56 17.26 4.10
CA SER A 188 -0.35 18.18 3.44
C SER A 188 -0.74 17.62 2.07
N LEU A 189 -2.02 17.38 1.85
CA LEU A 189 -2.53 16.90 0.58
C LEU A 189 -2.76 18.09 -0.35
N LEU A 190 -2.18 18.04 -1.54
CA LEU A 190 -2.43 19.01 -2.60
C LEU A 190 -3.81 18.76 -3.18
N ILE A 191 -4.67 19.76 -3.10
CA ILE A 191 -6.04 19.77 -3.59
C ILE A 191 -6.13 20.84 -4.67
N GLY A 192 -6.48 20.44 -5.89
CA GLY A 192 -6.59 21.34 -7.03
C GLY A 192 -6.92 20.59 -8.30
N GLU A 193 -7.57 21.25 -9.27
CA GLU A 193 -8.01 20.61 -10.52
C GLU A 193 -6.84 20.30 -11.48
N SER A 194 -5.63 20.80 -11.22
CA SER A 194 -4.47 20.52 -12.06
C SER A 194 -3.14 20.80 -11.36
N ALA A 195 -2.66 19.83 -10.57
CA ALA A 195 -1.23 19.70 -10.24
C ALA A 195 -0.33 19.76 -11.50
N PHE A 196 -0.92 19.52 -12.68
CA PHE A 196 -0.30 19.62 -14.00
C PHE A 196 0.03 21.04 -14.47
N THR A 197 -0.64 22.08 -13.95
CA THR A 197 -0.32 23.47 -14.30
C THR A 197 1.11 23.84 -13.88
N PHE A 198 1.63 23.19 -12.83
CA PHE A 198 3.02 23.34 -12.40
C PHE A 198 4.05 22.74 -13.36
N CYS A 199 3.68 21.66 -14.06
CA CYS A 199 4.61 20.94 -14.92
C CYS A 199 4.81 21.64 -16.28
N LEU A 200 3.87 22.52 -16.66
CA LEU A 200 3.82 23.14 -17.98
C LEU A 200 4.40 24.56 -18.03
N ARG A 201 4.85 25.14 -16.90
CA ARG A 201 5.57 26.41 -16.97
C ARG A 201 7.05 26.11 -17.23
N PRO A 202 7.57 26.35 -18.47
CA PRO A 202 8.98 26.14 -18.75
C PRO A 202 9.83 27.00 -17.79
N PRO A 203 11.06 26.56 -17.44
CA PRO A 203 12.01 27.46 -16.81
C PRO A 203 12.19 28.66 -17.76
N ASP A 204 12.10 29.87 -17.21
CA ASP A 204 12.30 31.12 -17.94
C ASP A 204 13.40 30.99 -18.99
N LEU A 205 13.02 31.12 -20.26
CA LEU A 205 13.91 31.65 -21.28
C LEU A 205 14.06 33.14 -20.94
N SER A 206 14.99 33.46 -20.05
CA SER A 206 15.46 34.84 -19.91
C SER A 206 16.42 35.18 -21.07
N PRO A 207 16.35 36.42 -21.60
CA PRO A 207 17.07 36.84 -22.82
C PRO A 207 18.59 36.85 -22.69
#